data_AF-A0A7M3YJV0-F1
#
_entry.id   AF-A0A7M3YJV0-F1
#
_cell.length_a   1.000
_cell.length_b   1.000
_cell.length_c   1.000
_cell.angle_alpha   90.00
_cell.angle_beta   90.00
_cell.angle_gamma   90.00
#
_symmetry.space_group_name_H-M   'P 1'
#
loop_
_entity.id
_entity.type
_entity.pdbx_description
1 polymer ?
#
loop_
_entity_poly.entity_id
_entity_poly.type
_entity_poly.pdbx_seq_one_letter_code
_entity_poly.pdbx_strand_id
1 'polypeptide(L)'
;NDDVVEFRKHWRESGNVDECLEIIPKHLGFERDMLKHLQRKPEDWLGAFRKLPNNLQLMMVHSLQSEAFNRIIAARLDAGLTLTDPIPGDIVGMVQENGKIDMAKLVEVEPDIQPRIQRNCRRGRLAVTAALPGAESQYTDSVPGEIERNVVSEMKLIDEDWQVSG
;
A
#
# COMPACT_ATOMS: atom_id res chain seq x y z
N ASN A 1 -3.30 -15.29 -23.78
CA ASN A 1 -2.37 -14.68 -24.74
C ASN A 1 -1.03 -15.32 -24.46
N ASP A 2 -0.71 -16.37 -25.20
CA ASP A 2 0.37 -17.30 -24.86
C ASP A 2 1.74 -16.63 -25.02
N ASP A 3 1.84 -15.69 -25.96
CA ASP A 3 2.98 -14.79 -26.19
C ASP A 3 3.34 -13.94 -24.95
N VAL A 4 2.35 -13.40 -24.24
CA VAL A 4 2.55 -12.63 -23.00
C VAL A 4 3.06 -13.53 -21.88
N VAL A 5 2.52 -14.75 -21.77
CA VAL A 5 2.93 -15.72 -20.76
C VAL A 5 4.37 -16.18 -21.01
N GLU A 6 4.71 -16.49 -22.26
CA GLU A 6 6.05 -16.87 -22.69
C GLU A 6 7.06 -15.74 -22.42
N PHE A 7 6.76 -14.52 -22.86
CA PHE A 7 7.59 -13.33 -22.59
C PHE A 7 7.85 -13.15 -21.08
N ARG A 8 6.80 -13.15 -20.26
CA ARG A 8 6.93 -12.93 -18.81
C ARG A 8 7.61 -14.09 -18.10
N LYS A 9 7.49 -15.31 -18.62
CA LYS A 9 8.22 -16.48 -18.10
C LYS A 9 9.70 -16.33 -18.42
N HIS A 10 10.04 -16.03 -19.67
CA HIS A 10 11.41 -15.86 -20.11
C HIS A 10 12.13 -14.75 -19.34
N TRP A 11 11.51 -13.57 -19.16
CA TRP A 11 12.07 -12.49 -18.33
C TRP A 11 12.40 -12.94 -16.90
N ARG A 12 11.52 -13.75 -16.27
CA ARG A 12 11.73 -14.25 -14.90
C ARG A 12 12.87 -15.28 -14.80
N GLU A 13 13.12 -16.02 -15.87
CA GLU A 13 14.13 -17.08 -15.89
C GLU A 13 15.51 -16.56 -16.32
N SER A 14 15.57 -15.68 -17.33
CA SER A 14 16.84 -15.20 -17.90
C SER A 14 17.28 -13.84 -17.35
N GLY A 15 16.34 -12.93 -17.08
CA GLY A 15 16.64 -11.51 -16.84
C GLY A 15 17.34 -10.82 -18.02
N ASN A 16 17.41 -11.48 -19.19
CA ASN A 16 18.13 -10.97 -20.36
C ASN A 16 17.25 -9.97 -21.12
N VAL A 17 17.65 -8.70 -21.09
CA VAL A 17 16.92 -7.60 -21.72
C VAL A 17 16.87 -7.75 -23.24
N ASP A 18 17.97 -8.16 -23.88
CA ASP A 18 18.06 -8.26 -25.33
C ASP A 18 17.13 -9.36 -25.86
N GLU A 19 17.20 -10.56 -25.27
CA GLU A 19 16.33 -11.69 -25.62
C GLU A 19 14.84 -11.35 -25.38
N CYS A 20 14.54 -10.68 -24.27
CA CYS A 20 13.17 -10.24 -23.96
C CYS A 20 12.63 -9.21 -24.97
N LEU A 21 13.47 -8.31 -25.48
CA LEU A 21 13.07 -7.32 -26.49
C LEU A 21 12.76 -7.94 -27.86
N GLU A 22 13.31 -9.12 -28.17
CA GLU A 22 13.01 -9.87 -29.40
C GLU A 22 11.62 -10.50 -29.36
N ILE A 23 11.23 -11.08 -28.21
CA ILE A 23 9.99 -11.86 -28.08
C ILE A 23 8.81 -11.05 -27.54
N ILE A 24 9.04 -9.87 -26.96
CA ILE A 24 7.98 -9.08 -26.34
C ILE A 24 6.84 -8.72 -27.32
N PRO A 25 5.58 -9.02 -26.97
CA PRO A 25 4.43 -8.68 -27.81
C PRO A 25 4.30 -7.18 -28.12
N LYS A 26 3.78 -6.85 -29.30
CA LYS A 26 3.67 -5.45 -29.79
C LYS A 26 2.79 -4.55 -28.91
N HIS A 27 1.82 -5.13 -28.21
CA HIS A 27 0.87 -4.39 -27.37
C HIS A 27 1.40 -4.10 -25.95
N LEU A 28 2.51 -4.72 -25.53
CA LEU A 28 3.18 -4.44 -24.24
C LEU A 28 4.14 -3.26 -24.38
N GLY A 29 3.59 -2.08 -24.69
CA GLY A 29 4.37 -0.87 -24.92
C GLY A 29 5.16 -0.43 -23.68
N PHE A 30 4.53 -0.49 -22.51
CA PHE A 30 5.14 -0.08 -21.25
C PHE A 30 6.31 -0.98 -20.85
N GLU A 31 6.11 -2.29 -20.82
CA GLU A 31 7.19 -3.24 -20.53
C GLU A 31 8.33 -3.11 -21.54
N ARG A 32 8.02 -2.88 -22.83
CA ARG A 32 9.03 -2.64 -23.87
C ARG A 32 9.85 -1.39 -23.60
N ASP A 33 9.22 -0.29 -23.19
CA ASP A 33 9.90 0.97 -22.93
C ASP A 33 10.79 0.86 -21.68
N MET A 34 10.36 0.12 -20.66
CA MET A 34 11.18 -0.23 -19.50
C MET A 34 12.42 -1.04 -19.92
N LEU A 35 12.25 -2.10 -20.71
CA LEU A 35 13.36 -2.93 -21.20
C LEU A 35 14.33 -2.14 -22.08
N LYS A 36 13.83 -1.29 -22.98
CA LYS A 36 14.68 -0.39 -23.80
C LYS A 36 15.48 0.58 -22.95
N HIS A 37 14.95 1.01 -21.80
CA HIS A 37 15.71 1.84 -20.87
C HIS A 37 16.86 1.04 -20.24
N LEU A 38 16.56 -0.15 -19.73
CA LEU A 38 17.56 -1.05 -19.13
C LEU A 38 18.63 -1.50 -20.13
N GLN A 39 18.27 -1.67 -21.40
CA GLN A 39 19.23 -1.97 -22.47
C GLN A 39 20.27 -0.86 -22.63
N ARG A 40 19.86 0.40 -22.49
CA ARG A 40 20.73 1.58 -22.64
C ARG A 40 21.46 1.93 -21.35
N LYS A 41 20.83 1.68 -20.20
CA LYS A 41 21.32 1.96 -18.86
C LYS A 41 21.06 0.73 -17.98
N PRO A 42 21.95 -0.28 -18.03
CA PRO A 42 21.86 -1.43 -17.15
C PRO A 42 21.81 -0.99 -15.68
N GLU A 43 21.09 -1.74 -14.85
CA GLU A 43 20.87 -1.47 -13.41
C GLU A 43 20.10 -0.19 -13.05
N ASP A 44 19.66 0.64 -14.02
CA ASP A 44 18.82 1.81 -13.75
C ASP A 44 17.32 1.45 -13.67
N TRP A 45 16.98 0.65 -12.65
CA TRP A 45 15.62 0.15 -12.40
C TRP A 45 14.61 1.26 -12.14
N LEU A 46 15.02 2.30 -11.41
CA LEU A 46 14.18 3.46 -11.13
C LEU A 46 13.91 4.27 -12.41
N GLY A 47 14.93 4.48 -13.25
CA GLY A 47 14.76 5.12 -14.55
C GLY A 47 13.89 4.31 -15.51
N ALA A 48 13.94 2.98 -15.43
CA ALA A 48 13.05 2.10 -16.19
C ALA A 48 11.60 2.23 -15.71
N PHE A 49 11.36 2.16 -14.40
CA PHE A 49 10.04 2.36 -13.81
C PHE A 49 9.42 3.72 -14.19
N ARG A 50 10.25 4.78 -14.24
CA ARG A 50 9.84 6.11 -14.68
C ARG A 50 9.41 6.21 -16.15
N LYS A 51 9.59 5.15 -16.97
CA LYS A 51 9.03 5.09 -18.33
C LYS A 51 7.52 4.87 -18.35
N LEU A 52 6.96 4.35 -17.26
CA LEU A 52 5.51 4.24 -17.11
C LEU A 52 4.89 5.66 -17.06
N PRO A 53 3.66 5.86 -17.54
CA PRO A 53 2.94 7.10 -17.28
C PRO A 53 2.79 7.36 -15.78
N ASN A 54 2.83 8.62 -15.34
CA ASN A 54 2.75 8.99 -13.92
C ASN A 54 1.57 8.34 -13.19
N ASN A 55 0.42 8.24 -13.85
CA ASN A 55 -0.79 7.64 -13.31
C ASN A 55 -0.58 6.16 -12.96
N LEU A 56 0.20 5.44 -13.79
CA LEU A 56 0.49 4.03 -13.60
C LEU A 56 1.57 3.82 -12.52
N GLN A 57 2.55 4.72 -12.45
CA GLN A 57 3.52 4.75 -11.35
C GLN A 57 2.80 4.91 -10.00
N LEU A 58 1.92 5.91 -9.89
CA LEU A 58 1.10 6.13 -8.68
C LEU A 58 0.21 4.93 -8.37
N MET A 59 -0.39 4.28 -9.38
CA MET A 59 -1.20 3.09 -9.17
C MET A 59 -0.39 1.94 -8.53
N MET A 60 0.88 1.76 -8.91
CA MET A 60 1.75 0.75 -8.30
C MET A 60 2.13 1.10 -6.86
N VAL A 61 2.32 2.39 -6.55
CA VAL A 61 2.51 2.82 -5.16
C VAL A 61 1.24 2.56 -4.34
N HIS A 62 0.07 2.97 -4.86
CA HIS A 62 -1.20 2.76 -4.18
C HIS A 62 -1.56 1.28 -3.99
N SER A 63 -1.16 0.40 -4.91
CA SER A 63 -1.39 -1.04 -4.73
C SER A 63 -0.57 -1.60 -3.56
N LEU A 64 0.67 -1.14 -3.38
CA LEU A 64 1.50 -1.51 -2.24
C LEU A 64 0.93 -0.95 -0.92
N GLN A 65 0.46 0.31 -0.93
CA GLN A 65 -0.23 0.90 0.23
C GLN A 65 -1.50 0.12 0.60
N SER A 66 -2.28 -0.29 -0.40
CA SER A 66 -3.51 -1.06 -0.21
C SER A 66 -3.22 -2.46 0.34
N GLU A 67 -2.15 -3.11 -0.13
CA GLU A 67 -1.72 -4.41 0.40
C GLU A 67 -1.30 -4.29 1.87
N ALA A 68 -0.53 -3.26 2.22
CA ALA A 68 -0.13 -3.01 3.61
C ALA A 68 -1.35 -2.75 4.51
N PHE A 69 -2.27 -1.90 4.07
CA PHE A 69 -3.53 -1.65 4.77
C PHE A 69 -4.32 -2.94 5.00
N ASN A 70 -4.47 -3.79 3.97
CA ASN A 70 -5.20 -5.06 4.10
C ASN A 70 -4.56 -5.98 5.14
N ARG A 71 -3.23 -6.05 5.17
CA ARG A 71 -2.49 -6.86 6.15
C ARG A 71 -2.60 -6.31 7.57
N ILE A 72 -2.59 -4.99 7.74
CA ILE A 72 -2.80 -4.34 9.05
C ILE A 72 -4.18 -4.71 9.58
N ILE A 73 -5.23 -4.60 8.76
CA ILE A 73 -6.59 -4.98 9.15
C ILE A 73 -6.66 -6.46 9.49
N ALA A 74 -6.04 -7.34 8.70
CA ALA A 74 -6.00 -8.77 8.97
C ALA A 74 -5.29 -9.07 10.31
N ALA A 75 -4.08 -8.54 10.52
CA ALA A 75 -3.31 -8.73 11.74
C ALA A 75 -4.06 -8.23 12.98
N ARG A 76 -4.77 -7.11 12.85
CA ARG A 76 -5.65 -6.58 13.90
C ARG A 76 -6.75 -7.57 14.27
N LEU A 77 -7.44 -8.12 13.27
CA LEU A 77 -8.52 -9.09 13.49
C LEU A 77 -7.98 -10.41 14.09
N ASP A 78 -6.80 -10.86 13.65
CA ASP A 78 -6.12 -12.04 14.18
C ASP A 78 -5.71 -11.85 15.66
N ALA A 79 -5.40 -10.61 16.06
CA ALA A 79 -5.18 -10.23 17.45
C ALA A 79 -6.48 -10.14 18.29
N GLY A 80 -7.65 -10.43 17.70
CA GLY A 80 -8.94 -10.38 18.37
C GLY A 80 -9.52 -8.97 18.53
N LEU A 81 -8.91 -7.96 17.90
CA LEU A 81 -9.36 -6.57 17.96
C LEU A 81 -10.32 -6.30 16.81
N THR A 82 -11.59 -6.06 17.14
CA THR A 82 -12.60 -5.79 16.10
C THR A 82 -12.49 -4.35 15.59
N LEU A 83 -13.14 -4.08 14.46
CA LEU A 83 -13.27 -2.72 13.90
C LEU A 83 -14.43 -1.92 14.52
N THR A 84 -15.32 -2.59 15.27
CA THR A 84 -16.48 -1.97 15.92
C THR A 84 -16.21 -1.59 17.37
N ASP A 85 -15.17 -2.15 17.97
CA ASP A 85 -14.82 -2.01 19.39
C ASP A 85 -13.40 -1.46 19.54
N PRO A 86 -13.17 -0.18 19.22
CA PRO A 86 -11.87 0.43 19.38
C PRO A 86 -11.35 0.39 20.81
N ILE A 87 -10.03 0.38 20.91
CA ILE A 87 -9.24 0.39 22.14
C ILE A 87 -8.41 1.68 22.22
N PRO A 88 -7.85 2.03 23.39
CA PRO A 88 -7.00 3.19 23.51
C PRO A 88 -5.82 3.16 22.52
N GLY A 89 -5.54 4.30 21.90
CA GLY A 89 -4.54 4.47 20.84
C GLY A 89 -5.06 4.22 19.42
N ASP A 90 -6.29 3.70 19.25
CA ASP A 90 -6.92 3.67 17.93
C ASP A 90 -7.18 5.08 17.42
N ILE A 91 -7.00 5.29 16.12
CA ILE A 91 -7.55 6.46 15.45
C ILE A 91 -8.90 6.10 14.85
N VAL A 92 -9.91 6.91 15.15
CA VAL A 92 -11.26 6.77 14.57
C VAL A 92 -11.65 8.02 13.81
N GLY A 93 -12.41 7.85 12.73
CA GLY A 93 -12.91 8.96 11.93
C GLY A 93 -14.42 8.88 11.72
N MET A 94 -15.04 10.06 11.52
CA MET A 94 -16.47 10.16 11.24
C MET A 94 -16.81 9.59 9.86
N VAL A 95 -17.80 8.71 9.82
CA VAL A 95 -18.32 8.16 8.56
C VAL A 95 -19.30 9.17 7.98
N GLN A 96 -19.00 9.66 6.79
CA GLN A 96 -19.86 10.55 6.00
C GLN A 96 -21.00 9.77 5.34
N GLU A 97 -22.02 10.48 4.84
CA GLU A 97 -23.17 9.87 4.16
C GLU A 97 -22.78 9.03 2.93
N ASN A 98 -21.66 9.37 2.29
CA ASN A 98 -21.09 8.64 1.15
C ASN A 98 -20.23 7.42 1.55
N GLY A 99 -20.17 7.09 2.86
CA GLY A 99 -19.37 5.99 3.41
C GLY A 99 -17.88 6.29 3.59
N LYS A 100 -17.40 7.49 3.23
CA LYS A 100 -15.99 7.88 3.42
C LYS A 100 -15.73 8.36 4.84
N ILE A 101 -14.47 8.25 5.26
CA ILE A 101 -14.01 8.82 6.52
C ILE A 101 -13.69 10.31 6.33
N ASP A 102 -14.19 11.13 7.24
CA ASP A 102 -13.81 12.54 7.36
C ASP A 102 -12.41 12.65 7.98
N MET A 103 -11.39 12.69 7.13
CA MET A 103 -9.98 12.78 7.53
C MET A 103 -9.63 14.07 8.29
N ALA A 104 -10.48 15.12 8.22
CA ALA A 104 -10.29 16.34 9.01
C ALA A 104 -10.77 16.19 10.46
N LYS A 105 -11.47 15.09 10.78
CA LYS A 105 -12.07 14.83 12.10
C LYS A 105 -11.68 13.45 12.63
N LEU A 106 -10.37 13.19 12.60
CA LEU A 106 -9.79 12.04 13.26
C LEU A 106 -9.68 12.30 14.77
N VAL A 107 -9.93 11.26 15.56
CA VAL A 107 -9.87 11.29 17.01
C VAL A 107 -9.08 10.07 17.47
N GLU A 108 -8.04 10.31 18.25
CA GLU A 108 -7.37 9.24 18.99
C GLU A 108 -8.23 8.82 20.18
N VAL A 109 -8.38 7.51 20.36
CA VAL A 109 -9.20 6.96 21.43
C VAL A 109 -8.40 7.00 22.73
N GLU A 110 -8.88 7.80 23.67
CA GLU A 110 -8.41 7.80 25.05
C GLU A 110 -9.33 6.95 25.96
N PRO A 111 -8.84 6.42 27.09
CA PRO A 111 -9.61 5.54 27.98
C PRO A 111 -10.92 6.15 28.50
N ASP A 112 -10.96 7.47 28.71
CA ASP A 112 -12.11 8.21 29.24
C ASP A 112 -13.24 8.36 28.21
N ILE A 113 -12.91 8.49 26.92
CA ILE A 113 -13.87 8.61 25.82
C ILE A 113 -14.20 7.27 25.16
N GLN A 114 -13.43 6.22 25.41
CA GLN A 114 -13.57 4.89 24.77
C GLN A 114 -15.01 4.36 24.76
N PRO A 115 -15.79 4.36 25.87
CA PRO A 115 -17.15 3.81 25.85
C PRO A 115 -18.09 4.57 24.91
N ARG A 116 -17.88 5.88 24.75
CA ARG A 116 -18.64 6.73 23.83
C ARG A 116 -18.25 6.46 22.38
N ILE A 117 -16.95 6.29 22.12
CA ILE A 117 -16.44 5.99 20.78
C ILE A 117 -16.95 4.62 20.32
N GLN A 118 -16.78 3.56 21.14
CA GLN A 118 -17.27 2.21 20.84
C GLN A 118 -18.77 2.21 20.49
N ARG A 119 -19.58 2.94 21.26
CA ARG A 119 -21.02 3.08 20.98
C ARG A 119 -21.29 3.70 19.61
N ASN A 120 -20.50 4.68 19.18
CA ASN A 120 -20.67 5.31 17.87
C ASN A 120 -20.12 4.44 16.74
N CYS A 121 -19.06 3.66 16.97
CA CYS A 121 -18.54 2.67 16.03
C CYS A 121 -19.56 1.54 15.76
N ARG A 122 -20.13 0.96 16.81
CA ARG A 122 -21.23 -0.03 16.69
C ARG A 122 -22.47 0.50 15.97
N ARG A 123 -22.65 1.83 15.93
CA ARG A 123 -23.75 2.51 15.21
C ARG A 123 -23.36 2.95 13.79
N GLY A 124 -22.15 2.64 13.33
CA GLY A 124 -21.64 3.03 12.01
C GLY A 124 -21.38 4.53 11.83
N ARG A 125 -21.28 5.30 12.92
CA ARG A 125 -21.02 6.75 12.87
C ARG A 125 -19.54 7.10 12.91
N LEU A 126 -18.75 6.22 13.51
CA LEU A 126 -17.29 6.26 13.54
C LEU A 126 -16.78 4.94 13.01
N ALA A 127 -15.59 4.92 12.44
CA ALA A 127 -14.88 3.69 12.10
C ALA A 127 -13.43 3.78 12.53
N VAL A 128 -12.87 2.64 12.95
CA VAL A 128 -11.43 2.48 13.17
C VAL A 128 -10.74 2.70 11.84
N THR A 129 -9.72 3.54 11.84
CA THR A 129 -8.80 3.73 10.72
C THR A 129 -7.54 2.93 10.97
N ALA A 130 -6.84 2.58 9.89
CA ALA A 130 -5.50 2.02 9.95
C ALA A 130 -4.57 2.90 9.11
N ALA A 131 -3.29 2.92 9.50
CA ALA A 131 -2.27 3.64 8.75
C ALA A 131 -2.21 3.17 7.29
N LEU A 132 -2.15 4.14 6.38
CA LEU A 132 -1.64 3.92 5.03
C LEU A 132 -0.16 4.30 5.07
N PRO A 133 0.77 3.34 4.87
CA PRO A 133 2.18 3.65 4.89
C PRO A 133 2.51 4.62 3.73
N GLY A 134 3.33 5.62 4.05
CA GLY A 134 3.61 6.77 3.20
C GLY A 134 4.74 7.62 3.79
N ALA A 135 5.08 8.72 3.13
CA ALA A 135 6.21 9.57 3.53
C ALA A 135 6.08 10.19 4.94
N GLU A 136 4.87 10.26 5.49
CA GLU A 136 4.59 10.87 6.81
C GLU A 136 3.98 9.88 7.81
N SER A 137 4.15 8.57 7.62
CA SER A 137 3.57 7.58 8.52
C SER A 137 4.18 7.67 9.92
N GLN A 138 3.32 7.83 10.91
CA GLN A 138 3.69 7.82 12.33
C GLN A 138 3.07 6.58 12.98
N TYR A 139 3.90 5.84 13.72
CA TYR A 139 3.47 4.68 14.50
C TYR A 139 3.63 5.00 15.98
N THR A 140 2.59 4.74 16.77
CA THR A 140 2.60 4.97 18.22
C THR A 140 3.04 3.71 18.96
N ASP A 141 3.37 3.84 20.25
CA ASP A 141 3.67 2.70 21.14
C ASP A 141 2.38 2.08 21.73
N SER A 142 1.23 2.39 21.15
CA SER A 142 -0.05 1.75 21.50
C SER A 142 -0.15 0.38 20.84
N VAL A 143 -1.04 -0.48 21.35
CA VAL A 143 -1.29 -1.80 20.74
C VAL A 143 -1.64 -1.71 19.25
N PRO A 144 -2.54 -0.81 18.80
CA PRO A 144 -2.77 -0.60 17.37
C PRO A 144 -1.50 -0.17 16.61
N GLY A 145 -0.72 0.74 17.18
CA GLY A 145 0.53 1.23 16.58
C GLY A 145 1.61 0.14 16.45
N GLU A 146 1.70 -0.78 17.41
CA GLU A 146 2.58 -1.95 17.33
C GLU A 146 2.16 -2.91 16.21
N ILE A 147 0.86 -3.16 16.03
CA ILE A 147 0.35 -3.99 14.94
C ILE A 147 0.71 -3.38 13.59
N GLU A 148 0.48 -2.08 13.42
CA GLU A 148 0.86 -1.34 12.22
C GLU A 148 2.36 -1.43 11.93
N ARG A 149 3.18 -1.15 12.96
CA ARG A 149 4.64 -1.21 12.85
C ARG A 149 5.14 -2.60 12.48
N ASN A 150 4.59 -3.65 13.08
CA ASN A 150 4.97 -5.02 12.82
C ASN A 150 4.68 -5.41 11.37
N VAL A 151 3.48 -5.12 10.88
CA VAL A 151 3.11 -5.44 9.48
C VAL A 151 4.00 -4.71 8.49
N VAL A 152 4.23 -3.41 8.69
CA VAL A 152 5.09 -2.61 7.81
C VAL A 152 6.54 -3.09 7.85
N SER A 153 7.03 -3.51 9.03
CA SER A 153 8.37 -4.09 9.19
C SER A 153 8.49 -5.46 8.49
N GLU A 154 7.51 -6.34 8.62
CA GLU A 154 7.46 -7.64 7.93
C GLU A 154 7.43 -7.47 6.41
N MET A 155 6.76 -6.44 5.92
CA MET A 155 6.75 -6.07 4.51
C MET A 155 8.04 -5.38 4.05
N LYS A 156 8.98 -5.07 4.98
CA LYS A 156 10.22 -4.33 4.73
C LYS A 156 9.98 -2.94 4.15
N LEU A 157 8.97 -2.24 4.66
CA LEU A 157 8.55 -0.92 4.17
C LEU A 157 8.82 0.22 5.16
N ILE A 158 9.45 -0.08 6.31
CA ILE A 158 9.57 0.87 7.42
C ILE A 158 10.49 2.07 7.09
N ASP A 159 11.54 1.82 6.31
CA ASP A 159 12.56 2.80 5.93
C ASP A 159 12.48 3.20 4.45
N GLU A 160 11.42 2.76 3.74
CA GLU A 160 11.29 2.96 2.30
C GLU A 160 10.71 4.34 1.96
N ASP A 161 11.24 4.95 0.90
CA ASP A 161 10.72 6.20 0.37
C ASP A 161 9.51 5.93 -0.54
N TRP A 162 8.42 6.64 -0.27
CA TRP A 162 7.17 6.56 -1.02
C TRP A 162 7.10 7.60 -2.14
N GLN A 163 8.08 8.50 -2.23
CA GLN A 163 8.13 9.53 -3.26
C GLN A 163 8.74 9.00 -4.54
N VAL A 164 7.91 8.89 -5.57
CA VAL A 164 8.38 8.71 -6.95
C VAL A 164 8.63 10.10 -7.55
N SER A 165 9.62 10.83 -7.02
CA SER A 165 10.05 12.12 -7.57
C SER A 165 11.28 11.94 -8.47
N GLY A 166 11.41 12.77 -9.51
CA GLY A 166 12.52 12.75 -10.47
C GLY A 166 12.45 13.95 -11.41
#